data_AF-A0A9Q6N3U2-F1
#
_entry.id   AF-A0A9Q6N3U2-F1
#
_cell.length_a   1.000
_cell.length_b   1.000
_cell.length_c   1.000
_cell.angle_alpha   90.00
_cell.angle_beta   90.00
_cell.angle_gamma   90.00
#
_symmetry.space_group_name_H-M   'P 1'
#
loop_
_entity.id
_entity.type
_entity.pdbx_description
1 polymer ?
#
loop_
_entity_poly.entity_id
_entity_poly.type
_entity_poly.pdbx_seq_one_letter_code
_entity_poly.pdbx_strand_id
1 'polypeptide(L)'
;MLNFKSNFCEFITDFYLEQFSHLNKQEREHVLETLGVTPSAINEFIKSEDIYITLPHASMNVFFPRAGVSRYVYDLQNSNKNAFHLRFFLTHTNFSDLNWRPYAWWFNNGGKIEKLTFFTRNKKKKHNIVYSLKPNEINSASVDRRLRHDFDTSMKFKHISLSFIYMTAVQEVNSAFAHKGRTLYLPLDAFITFIIHQAKNDVISFNFLEGFLSQAQCRKLNGEVLSFTSEWRDAFIFDNFTNIALLNFFQPAAFVGGTKMDNYWHQVIEKWKMALPNQSEFEFSLPANLVMPAVEEYISPYKPSSDIAEQLIKNNIPYSLTMAIQEHDLFSNHK
;
A
#
# COMPACT_ATOMS: atom_id res chain seq x y z
N MET A 1 22.05 3.33 11.51
CA MET A 1 20.77 3.74 10.87
C MET A 1 20.93 4.84 9.81
N LEU A 2 21.99 5.67 9.83
CA LEU A 2 22.23 6.83 8.94
C LEU A 2 22.11 6.57 7.42
N ASN A 3 22.11 5.31 6.95
CA ASN A 3 21.94 4.96 5.54
C ASN A 3 20.68 4.15 5.22
N PHE A 4 19.80 3.84 6.18
CA PHE A 4 18.66 2.94 5.91
C PHE A 4 17.69 3.52 4.87
N LYS A 5 17.28 4.79 5.04
CA LYS A 5 16.42 5.48 4.07
C LYS A 5 17.10 5.52 2.69
N SER A 6 18.37 5.94 2.62
CA SER A 6 19.13 6.02 1.37
C SER A 6 19.27 4.67 0.65
N ASN A 7 19.68 3.62 1.37
CA ASN A 7 19.81 2.27 0.82
C ASN A 7 18.44 1.73 0.35
N PHE A 8 17.37 2.01 1.10
CA PHE A 8 16.02 1.63 0.70
C PHE A 8 15.57 2.39 -0.56
N CYS A 9 15.89 3.68 -0.66
CA CYS A 9 15.60 4.50 -1.84
C CYS A 9 16.28 3.99 -3.10
N GLU A 10 17.56 3.62 -3.02
CA GLU A 10 18.29 3.02 -4.13
C GLU A 10 17.63 1.70 -4.55
N PHE A 11 17.44 0.78 -3.60
CA PHE A 11 16.79 -0.50 -3.85
C PHE A 11 15.40 -0.36 -4.49
N ILE A 12 14.56 0.52 -3.96
CA ILE A 12 13.18 0.64 -4.45
C ILE A 12 13.10 1.34 -5.80
N THR A 13 14.02 2.26 -6.08
CA THR A 13 14.12 2.91 -7.39
C THR A 13 14.50 1.86 -8.44
N ASP A 14 15.51 1.04 -8.17
CA ASP A 14 15.93 -0.04 -9.06
C ASP A 14 14.82 -1.08 -9.25
N PHE A 15 14.17 -1.48 -8.16
CA PHE A 15 13.01 -2.38 -8.20
C PHE A 15 11.94 -1.86 -9.18
N TYR A 16 11.51 -0.60 -9.05
CA TYR A 16 10.48 -0.06 -9.92
C TYR A 16 10.94 0.13 -11.38
N LEU A 17 12.19 0.54 -11.60
CA LEU A 17 12.76 0.63 -12.94
C LEU A 17 12.78 -0.74 -13.63
N GLU A 18 13.10 -1.81 -12.91
CA GLU A 18 13.06 -3.17 -13.43
C GLU A 18 11.61 -3.62 -13.72
N GLN A 19 10.68 -3.38 -12.79
CA GLN A 19 9.28 -3.75 -12.94
C GLN A 19 8.65 -3.10 -14.18
N PHE A 20 8.98 -1.83 -14.44
CA PHE A 20 8.40 -1.02 -15.52
C PHE A 20 9.30 -0.85 -16.75
N SER A 21 10.38 -1.63 -16.86
CA SER A 21 11.31 -1.64 -18.00
C SER A 21 10.66 -1.90 -19.37
N HIS A 22 9.49 -2.52 -19.39
CA HIS A 22 8.72 -2.86 -20.59
C HIS A 22 7.80 -1.74 -21.09
N LEU A 23 7.58 -0.70 -20.28
CA LEU A 23 6.77 0.46 -20.66
C LEU A 23 7.60 1.42 -21.52
N ASN A 24 6.92 2.24 -22.33
CA ASN A 24 7.62 3.31 -23.02
C ASN A 24 8.09 4.39 -22.02
N LYS A 25 8.98 5.28 -22.46
CA LYS A 25 9.60 6.30 -21.58
C LYS A 25 8.57 7.18 -20.88
N GLN A 26 7.58 7.71 -21.62
CA GLN A 26 6.58 8.62 -21.07
C GLN A 26 5.65 7.91 -20.08
N GLU A 27 5.18 6.71 -20.41
CA GLU A 27 4.36 5.88 -19.51
C GLU A 27 5.12 5.56 -18.23
N ARG A 28 6.38 5.14 -18.34
CA ARG A 28 7.22 4.81 -17.19
C ARG A 28 7.45 6.03 -16.30
N GLU A 29 7.77 7.19 -16.87
CA GLU A 29 7.96 8.43 -16.11
C GLU A 29 6.69 8.84 -15.36
N HIS A 30 5.53 8.78 -16.00
CA HIS A 30 4.23 9.07 -15.38
C HIS A 30 3.89 8.08 -14.26
N VAL A 31 4.14 6.79 -14.45
CA VAL A 31 3.93 5.76 -13.43
C VAL A 31 4.81 5.99 -12.21
N LEU A 32 6.12 6.22 -12.42
CA LEU A 32 7.07 6.50 -11.34
C LEU A 32 6.71 7.79 -10.60
N GLU A 33 6.27 8.82 -11.32
CA GLU A 33 5.83 10.07 -10.72
C GLU A 33 4.61 9.89 -9.82
N THR A 34 3.62 9.14 -10.29
CA THR A 34 2.39 8.84 -9.54
C THR A 34 2.67 7.99 -8.30
N LEU A 35 3.60 7.04 -8.39
CA LEU A 35 4.00 6.19 -7.27
C LEU A 35 4.94 6.89 -6.26
N GLY A 36 5.44 8.09 -6.58
CA GLY A 36 6.33 8.85 -5.70
C GLY A 36 7.81 8.48 -5.82
N VAL A 37 8.24 7.90 -6.94
CA VAL A 37 9.61 7.39 -7.19
C VAL A 37 10.42 8.35 -8.07
N THR A 38 10.17 9.66 -7.96
CA THR A 38 10.98 10.68 -8.63
C THR A 38 12.19 11.06 -7.79
N PRO A 39 13.27 11.58 -8.39
CA PRO A 39 14.41 12.08 -7.62
C PRO A 39 14.02 13.10 -6.55
N SER A 40 13.03 13.97 -6.83
CA SER A 40 12.53 14.94 -5.86
C SER A 40 11.80 14.26 -4.70
N ALA A 41 10.86 13.35 -4.97
CA ALA A 41 10.10 12.64 -3.94
C ALA A 41 11.00 11.77 -3.05
N ILE A 42 11.99 11.10 -3.67
CA ILE A 42 13.01 10.32 -2.95
C ILE A 42 13.85 11.22 -2.04
N ASN A 43 14.27 12.39 -2.52
CA ASN A 43 14.99 13.36 -1.69
C ASN A 43 14.12 13.91 -0.54
N GLU A 44 12.84 14.19 -0.79
CA GLU A 44 11.89 14.59 0.27
C GLU A 44 11.74 13.49 1.33
N PHE A 45 11.64 12.22 0.91
CA PHE A 45 11.58 11.10 1.85
C PHE A 45 12.86 10.97 2.67
N ILE A 46 14.05 11.07 2.06
CA ILE A 46 15.32 10.99 2.79
C ILE A 46 15.43 12.10 3.84
N LYS A 47 15.01 13.34 3.50
CA LYS A 47 15.08 14.51 4.37
C LYS A 47 13.94 14.61 5.39
N SER A 48 12.88 13.84 5.21
CA SER A 48 11.72 13.88 6.10
C SER A 48 12.09 13.58 7.54
N GLU A 49 11.51 14.39 8.43
CA GLU A 49 11.70 14.28 9.87
C GLU A 49 10.65 13.36 10.49
N ASP A 50 9.46 13.26 9.88
CA ASP A 50 8.36 12.43 10.37
C ASP A 50 7.85 11.49 9.27
N ILE A 51 7.66 10.21 9.60
CA ILE A 51 7.11 9.21 8.69
C ILE A 51 5.74 8.73 9.16
N TYR A 52 4.73 8.88 8.31
CA TYR A 52 3.44 8.22 8.49
C TYR A 52 3.39 6.95 7.66
N ILE A 53 3.00 5.83 8.26
CA ILE A 53 2.93 4.52 7.62
C ILE A 53 1.49 4.02 7.59
N THR A 54 1.01 3.61 6.42
CA THR A 54 -0.29 2.92 6.29
C THR A 54 -0.12 1.59 5.55
N LEU A 55 -0.94 0.60 5.93
CA LEU A 55 -0.86 -0.78 5.40
C LEU A 55 -2.17 -1.30 4.76
N PRO A 56 -2.64 -0.72 3.64
CA PRO A 56 -3.80 -1.25 2.93
C PRO A 56 -3.53 -2.59 2.24
N HIS A 57 -4.59 -3.32 1.89
CA HIS A 57 -4.47 -4.44 0.96
C HIS A 57 -4.41 -3.93 -0.48
N ALA A 58 -3.61 -4.58 -1.34
CA ALA A 58 -3.61 -4.29 -2.77
C ALA A 58 -4.99 -4.62 -3.38
N SER A 59 -5.71 -3.58 -3.82
CA SER A 59 -7.01 -3.67 -4.48
C SER A 59 -7.20 -2.43 -5.35
N MET A 60 -7.96 -2.52 -6.44
CA MET A 60 -8.43 -1.31 -7.15
C MET A 60 -9.49 -0.54 -6.37
N ASN A 61 -10.12 -1.18 -5.36
CA ASN A 61 -11.13 -0.54 -4.54
C ASN A 61 -10.51 0.12 -3.31
N VAL A 62 -10.79 1.41 -3.16
CA VAL A 62 -10.54 2.15 -1.92
C VAL A 62 -11.90 2.47 -1.30
N PHE A 63 -12.49 1.50 -0.60
CA PHE A 63 -13.81 1.67 0.03
C PHE A 63 -13.74 2.50 1.30
N PHE A 64 -14.69 3.42 1.51
CA PHE A 64 -14.87 4.06 2.81
C PHE A 64 -15.23 2.98 3.87
N PRO A 65 -14.65 3.01 5.09
CA PRO A 65 -13.82 4.05 5.72
C PRO A 65 -12.38 4.24 5.20
N ARG A 66 -11.83 3.27 4.47
CA ARG A 66 -10.37 3.13 4.27
C ARG A 66 -9.75 4.29 3.51
N ALA A 67 -10.51 4.91 2.61
CA ALA A 67 -10.10 6.16 1.97
C ALA A 67 -9.83 7.26 3.01
N GLY A 68 -10.60 7.32 4.09
CA GLY A 68 -10.41 8.26 5.19
C GLY A 68 -9.04 8.16 5.87
N VAL A 69 -8.40 6.98 5.86
CA VAL A 69 -7.03 6.82 6.39
C VAL A 69 -6.04 7.62 5.54
N SER A 70 -6.16 7.55 4.21
CA SER A 70 -5.33 8.34 3.30
C SER A 70 -5.58 9.84 3.49
N ARG A 71 -6.85 10.23 3.59
CA ARG A 71 -7.21 11.63 3.81
C ARG A 71 -6.69 12.16 5.14
N TYR A 72 -6.76 11.38 6.21
CA TYR A 72 -6.23 11.77 7.50
C TYR A 72 -4.71 12.00 7.43
N VAL A 73 -3.96 11.11 6.78
CA VAL A 73 -2.51 11.32 6.58
C VAL A 73 -2.24 12.55 5.71
N TYR A 74 -3.03 12.77 4.66
CA TYR A 74 -2.95 14.00 3.85
C TYR A 74 -3.14 15.26 4.70
N ASP A 75 -4.11 15.29 5.61
CA ASP A 75 -4.35 16.42 6.51
C ASP A 75 -3.20 16.61 7.53
N LEU A 76 -2.58 15.52 8.01
CA LEU A 76 -1.36 15.58 8.82
C LEU A 76 -0.17 16.17 8.04
N GLN A 77 0.01 15.79 6.76
CA GLN A 77 1.06 16.32 5.89
C GLN A 77 0.85 17.79 5.47
N ASN A 78 -0.40 18.28 5.53
CA ASN A 78 -0.69 19.71 5.39
C ASN A 78 -0.28 20.49 6.65
N SER A 79 -0.47 19.88 7.82
CA SER A 79 -0.12 20.47 9.11
C SER A 79 1.40 20.42 9.38
N ASN A 80 2.10 19.43 8.82
CA ASN A 80 3.53 19.26 8.93
C ASN A 80 4.18 19.07 7.55
N LYS A 81 4.93 20.08 7.10
CA LYS A 81 5.57 20.07 5.78
C LYS A 81 6.70 19.05 5.65
N ASN A 82 7.33 18.68 6.78
CA ASN A 82 8.44 17.73 6.84
C ASN A 82 7.98 16.28 6.97
N ALA A 83 6.66 16.03 7.01
CA ALA A 83 6.10 14.69 7.10
C ALA A 83 5.99 14.01 5.73
N PHE A 84 6.40 12.75 5.68
CA PHE A 84 6.33 11.91 4.50
C PHE A 84 5.43 10.69 4.74
N HIS A 85 4.68 10.27 3.71
CA HIS A 85 3.79 9.13 3.80
C HIS A 85 4.35 7.91 3.06
N LEU A 86 4.61 6.84 3.79
CA LEU A 86 4.90 5.52 3.23
C LEU A 86 3.62 4.67 3.21
N ARG A 87 3.17 4.29 2.02
CA ARG A 87 1.95 3.50 1.83
C ARG A 87 2.30 2.09 1.38
N PHE A 88 2.39 1.15 2.33
CA PHE A 88 2.77 -0.23 2.08
C PHE A 88 1.57 -1.13 1.79
N PHE A 89 1.48 -1.67 0.59
CA PHE A 89 0.38 -2.53 0.18
C PHE A 89 0.69 -4.00 0.46
N LEU A 90 -0.23 -4.66 1.15
CA LEU A 90 -0.20 -6.11 1.31
C LEU A 90 -0.54 -6.74 -0.05
N THR A 91 0.42 -7.38 -0.70
CA THR A 91 0.26 -8.06 -2.01
C THR A 91 -0.09 -9.54 -1.90
N HIS A 92 -0.10 -10.07 -0.68
CA HIS A 92 -0.56 -11.42 -0.33
C HIS A 92 -2.05 -11.45 0.03
N THR A 93 -2.85 -10.52 -0.50
CA THR A 93 -4.26 -10.37 -0.14
C THR A 93 -5.01 -11.69 -0.33
N ASN A 94 -5.62 -12.19 0.74
CA ASN A 94 -6.47 -13.37 0.66
C ASN A 94 -7.72 -13.05 -0.16
N PHE A 95 -8.06 -13.89 -1.14
CA PHE A 95 -9.31 -13.77 -1.89
C PHE A 95 -10.58 -14.01 -1.07
N SER A 96 -10.42 -14.44 0.18
CA SER A 96 -11.48 -14.45 1.19
C SER A 96 -11.70 -13.09 1.88
N ASP A 97 -10.81 -12.10 1.73
CA ASP A 97 -11.00 -10.77 2.31
C ASP A 97 -12.00 -9.94 1.49
N LEU A 98 -13.28 -10.18 1.77
CA LEU A 98 -14.41 -9.51 1.14
C LEU A 98 -14.51 -8.03 1.48
N ASN A 99 -13.69 -7.51 2.41
CA ASN A 99 -13.73 -6.10 2.73
C ASN A 99 -13.03 -5.24 1.67
N TRP A 100 -12.00 -5.78 1.01
CA TRP A 100 -11.26 -5.10 -0.06
C TRP A 100 -11.70 -5.54 -1.46
N ARG A 101 -12.33 -6.72 -1.54
CA ARG A 101 -12.85 -7.33 -2.77
C ARG A 101 -11.83 -7.30 -3.92
N PRO A 102 -10.61 -7.83 -3.72
CA PRO A 102 -9.51 -7.70 -4.68
C PRO A 102 -9.77 -8.34 -6.05
N TYR A 103 -10.86 -9.11 -6.19
CA TYR A 103 -11.26 -9.81 -7.41
C TYR A 103 -11.96 -8.95 -8.45
N ALA A 104 -12.34 -7.73 -8.09
CA ALA A 104 -13.06 -6.84 -8.99
C ALA A 104 -12.83 -5.39 -8.63
N TRP A 105 -13.17 -4.50 -9.53
CA TRP A 105 -13.25 -3.07 -9.32
C TRP A 105 -14.69 -2.61 -9.53
N TRP A 106 -15.20 -1.83 -8.59
CA TRP A 106 -16.50 -1.16 -8.73
C TRP A 106 -16.31 0.33 -8.85
N PHE A 107 -17.00 0.91 -9.82
CA PHE A 107 -16.94 2.33 -10.16
C PHE A 107 -18.30 2.82 -10.64
N ASN A 108 -18.49 4.13 -10.61
CA ASN A 108 -19.67 4.81 -11.12
C ASN A 108 -19.45 5.23 -12.57
N ASN A 109 -20.25 4.71 -13.50
CA ASN A 109 -20.27 5.13 -14.89
C ASN A 109 -21.52 5.96 -15.16
N GLY A 110 -21.42 7.28 -14.98
CA GLY A 110 -22.50 8.21 -15.32
C GLY A 110 -23.81 7.96 -14.56
N GLY A 111 -23.75 7.62 -13.28
CA GLY A 111 -24.91 7.33 -12.42
C GLY A 111 -25.23 5.83 -12.31
N LYS A 112 -24.49 4.96 -13.00
CA LYS A 112 -24.67 3.50 -12.92
C LYS A 112 -23.45 2.84 -12.30
N ILE A 113 -23.66 2.06 -11.25
CA ILE A 113 -22.60 1.24 -10.66
C ILE A 113 -22.26 0.08 -11.58
N GLU A 114 -21.01 0.05 -12.02
CA GLU A 114 -20.46 -1.02 -12.84
C GLU A 114 -19.39 -1.82 -12.09
N LYS A 115 -19.17 -3.05 -12.57
CA LYS A 115 -18.21 -3.98 -11.99
C LYS A 115 -17.33 -4.56 -13.09
N LEU A 116 -16.03 -4.35 -12.93
CA LEU A 116 -15.01 -5.04 -13.71
C LEU A 116 -14.41 -6.18 -12.89
N THR A 117 -14.44 -7.41 -13.41
CA THR A 117 -13.92 -8.57 -12.68
C THR A 117 -12.53 -8.93 -13.20
N PHE A 118 -11.53 -8.95 -12.32
CA PHE A 118 -10.16 -9.32 -12.67
C PHE A 118 -9.96 -10.84 -12.70
N PHE A 119 -10.60 -11.54 -11.77
CA PHE A 119 -10.52 -12.99 -11.67
C PHE A 119 -11.76 -13.57 -10.99
N THR A 120 -12.08 -14.81 -11.34
CA THR A 120 -13.23 -15.52 -10.81
C THR A 120 -12.97 -16.00 -9.38
N ARG A 121 -13.91 -15.72 -8.47
CA ARG A 121 -13.84 -16.20 -7.09
C ARG A 121 -13.96 -17.73 -7.04
N ASN A 122 -12.88 -18.43 -6.72
CA ASN A 122 -12.94 -19.84 -6.39
C ASN A 122 -13.28 -20.03 -4.90
N LYS A 123 -14.52 -20.42 -4.58
CA LYS A 123 -14.95 -20.66 -3.18
C LYS A 123 -14.15 -21.77 -2.48
N LYS A 124 -13.46 -22.65 -3.23
CA LYS A 124 -12.62 -23.73 -2.68
C LYS A 124 -11.19 -23.27 -2.35
N LYS A 125 -10.68 -22.21 -2.99
CA LYS A 125 -9.36 -21.62 -2.71
C LYS A 125 -9.53 -20.30 -1.96
N LYS A 126 -9.40 -20.35 -0.63
CA LYS A 126 -9.53 -19.16 0.24
C LYS A 126 -8.36 -18.18 0.10
N HIS A 127 -7.21 -18.64 -0.39
CA HIS A 127 -5.97 -17.88 -0.50
C HIS A 127 -5.36 -18.10 -1.89
N ASN A 128 -5.46 -17.11 -2.79
CA ASN A 128 -4.39 -16.95 -3.78
C ASN A 128 -3.87 -15.51 -3.69
N ILE A 129 -2.64 -15.34 -4.13
CA ILE A 129 -1.81 -14.16 -3.92
C ILE A 129 -1.93 -13.29 -5.18
N VAL A 130 -2.21 -11.99 -5.03
CA VAL A 130 -2.32 -11.11 -6.21
C VAL A 130 -0.97 -10.86 -6.88
N TYR A 131 0.14 -10.95 -6.14
CA TYR A 131 1.48 -10.81 -6.71
C TYR A 131 1.75 -11.79 -7.87
N SER A 132 1.27 -13.03 -7.80
CA SER A 132 1.55 -14.05 -8.81
C SER A 132 0.64 -13.95 -10.05
N LEU A 133 -0.36 -13.07 -10.05
CA LEU A 133 -1.32 -12.94 -11.14
C LEU A 133 -0.88 -11.84 -12.11
N LYS A 134 -1.04 -12.11 -13.41
CA LYS A 134 -0.91 -11.10 -14.46
C LYS A 134 -2.23 -10.34 -14.60
N PRO A 135 -2.22 -9.03 -14.92
CA PRO A 135 -3.41 -8.39 -15.45
C PRO A 135 -3.85 -9.16 -16.70
N ASN A 136 -5.12 -9.58 -16.73
CA ASN A 136 -5.69 -10.06 -17.98
C ASN A 136 -5.85 -8.86 -18.92
N GLU A 137 -5.86 -9.09 -20.24
CA GLU A 137 -6.23 -8.06 -21.23
C GLU A 137 -7.70 -7.69 -21.02
N ILE A 138 -7.94 -6.81 -20.06
CA ILE A 138 -9.27 -6.37 -19.68
C ILE A 138 -9.49 -5.04 -20.36
N ASN A 139 -10.12 -5.08 -21.53
CA ASN A 139 -10.63 -3.88 -22.16
C ASN A 139 -12.05 -3.64 -21.64
N SER A 140 -12.25 -2.54 -20.94
CA SER A 140 -13.59 -2.06 -20.61
C SER A 140 -13.80 -0.67 -21.16
N ALA A 141 -14.70 -0.55 -22.14
CA ALA A 141 -15.15 0.73 -22.69
C ALA A 141 -15.88 1.59 -21.65
N SER A 142 -16.26 1.04 -20.49
CA SER A 142 -16.98 1.76 -19.45
C SER A 142 -16.12 2.44 -18.40
N VAL A 143 -14.79 2.24 -18.44
CA VAL A 143 -13.88 3.01 -17.58
C VAL A 143 -13.95 4.49 -17.95
N ASP A 144 -14.13 5.35 -16.93
CA ASP A 144 -14.17 6.80 -17.08
C ASP A 144 -12.96 7.31 -17.89
N ARG A 145 -13.22 8.17 -18.88
CA ARG A 145 -12.20 8.75 -19.76
C ARG A 145 -11.03 9.39 -19.00
N ARG A 146 -11.28 9.93 -17.81
CA ARG A 146 -10.27 10.58 -16.95
C ARG A 146 -9.31 9.59 -16.32
N LEU A 147 -9.73 8.34 -16.10
CA LEU A 147 -8.90 7.25 -15.59
C LEU A 147 -8.42 6.31 -16.68
N ARG A 148 -8.89 6.49 -17.93
CA ARG A 148 -8.70 5.52 -19.01
C ARG A 148 -7.22 5.29 -19.33
N HIS A 149 -6.44 6.36 -19.45
CA HIS A 149 -5.02 6.25 -19.75
C HIS A 149 -4.26 5.49 -18.67
N ASP A 150 -4.52 5.81 -17.39
CA ASP A 150 -3.92 5.14 -16.24
C ASP A 150 -4.35 3.67 -16.16
N PHE A 151 -5.63 3.41 -16.38
CA PHE A 151 -6.16 2.05 -16.41
C PHE A 151 -5.50 1.20 -17.50
N ASP A 152 -5.48 1.69 -18.75
CA ASP A 152 -4.86 0.99 -19.88
C ASP A 152 -3.36 0.77 -19.64
N THR A 153 -2.65 1.74 -19.05
CA THR A 153 -1.25 1.60 -18.67
C THR A 153 -1.07 0.53 -17.59
N SER A 154 -1.92 0.53 -16.56
CA SER A 154 -1.86 -0.43 -15.46
C SER A 154 -2.08 -1.88 -15.92
N MET A 155 -2.86 -2.09 -16.99
CA MET A 155 -3.11 -3.42 -17.55
C MET A 155 -1.91 -3.98 -18.33
N LYS A 156 -0.89 -3.17 -18.62
CA LYS A 156 0.36 -3.63 -19.25
C LYS A 156 1.36 -4.22 -18.26
N PHE A 157 1.14 -4.02 -16.95
CA PHE A 157 2.12 -4.39 -15.93
C PHE A 157 2.30 -5.91 -15.81
N LYS A 158 3.48 -6.33 -15.35
CA LYS A 158 3.80 -7.75 -15.13
C LYS A 158 2.96 -8.39 -14.02
N HIS A 159 2.58 -7.62 -13.01
CA HIS A 159 1.90 -8.09 -11.80
C HIS A 159 0.65 -7.25 -11.52
N ILE A 160 -0.49 -7.89 -11.31
CA ILE A 160 -1.76 -7.19 -11.03
C ILE A 160 -1.73 -6.45 -9.68
N SER A 161 -0.90 -6.91 -8.73
CA SER A 161 -0.66 -6.17 -7.48
C SER A 161 -0.14 -4.76 -7.75
N LEU A 162 0.79 -4.58 -8.69
CA LEU A 162 1.30 -3.28 -9.08
C LEU A 162 0.23 -2.46 -9.81
N SER A 163 -0.63 -3.09 -10.61
CA SER A 163 -1.77 -2.41 -11.24
C SER A 163 -2.73 -1.86 -10.18
N PHE A 164 -3.00 -2.63 -9.12
CA PHE A 164 -3.85 -2.22 -8.00
C PHE A 164 -3.24 -1.08 -7.18
N ILE A 165 -1.94 -1.18 -6.88
CA ILE A 165 -1.19 -0.13 -6.17
C ILE A 165 -1.21 1.16 -6.98
N TYR A 166 -0.89 1.08 -8.26
CA TYR A 166 -0.89 2.24 -9.16
C TYR A 166 -2.27 2.87 -9.31
N MET A 167 -3.32 2.08 -9.57
CA MET A 167 -4.67 2.64 -9.67
C MET A 167 -5.18 3.21 -8.35
N THR A 168 -4.72 2.70 -7.19
CA THR A 168 -4.98 3.35 -5.90
C THR A 168 -4.27 4.70 -5.81
N ALA A 169 -3.00 4.76 -6.21
CA ALA A 169 -2.23 6.01 -6.22
C ALA A 169 -2.87 7.07 -7.12
N VAL A 170 -3.27 6.69 -8.34
CA VAL A 170 -4.00 7.55 -9.28
C VAL A 170 -5.26 8.13 -8.62
N GLN A 171 -6.07 7.28 -7.99
CA GLN A 171 -7.29 7.73 -7.31
C GLN A 171 -6.98 8.70 -6.17
N GLU A 172 -5.99 8.40 -5.33
CA GLU A 172 -5.69 9.21 -4.14
C GLU A 172 -5.03 10.54 -4.49
N VAL A 173 -4.09 10.55 -5.44
CA VAL A 173 -3.42 11.77 -5.90
C VAL A 173 -4.42 12.70 -6.59
N ASN A 174 -5.26 12.17 -7.49
CA ASN A 174 -6.23 12.97 -8.23
C ASN A 174 -7.41 13.46 -7.39
N SER A 175 -7.58 12.96 -6.16
CA SER A 175 -8.68 13.36 -5.26
C SER A 175 -8.23 14.17 -4.05
N ALA A 176 -6.94 14.53 -3.96
CA ALA A 176 -6.34 15.15 -2.78
C ALA A 176 -6.49 14.28 -1.51
N PHE A 177 -6.34 12.97 -1.67
CA PHE A 177 -6.20 11.98 -0.58
C PHE A 177 -4.73 11.56 -0.38
N ALA A 178 -3.83 12.06 -1.23
CA ALA A 178 -2.38 11.90 -1.10
C ALA A 178 -1.66 13.12 -1.71
N HIS A 179 -0.46 13.42 -1.22
CA HIS A 179 0.38 14.47 -1.79
C HIS A 179 1.32 13.90 -2.83
N LYS A 180 1.19 14.34 -4.09
CA LYS A 180 2.17 14.07 -5.13
C LYS A 180 3.55 14.54 -4.66
N GLY A 181 4.55 13.65 -4.71
CA GLY A 181 5.92 13.94 -4.28
C GLY A 181 6.19 13.84 -2.77
N ARG A 182 5.18 13.65 -1.92
CA ARG A 182 5.35 13.39 -0.48
C ARG A 182 4.68 12.10 0.00
N THR A 183 4.27 11.25 -0.93
CA THR A 183 3.71 9.92 -0.68
C THR A 183 4.42 8.92 -1.58
N LEU A 184 4.91 7.82 -1.00
CA LEU A 184 5.54 6.72 -1.73
C LEU A 184 4.67 5.47 -1.57
N TYR A 185 4.23 4.92 -2.70
CA TYR A 185 3.41 3.71 -2.77
C TYR A 185 4.31 2.51 -2.96
N LEU A 186 4.17 1.47 -2.12
CA LEU A 186 5.15 0.40 -2.01
C LEU A 186 4.50 -0.98 -1.85
N PRO A 187 4.88 -2.02 -2.58
CA PRO A 187 4.52 -3.39 -2.24
C PRO A 187 5.32 -3.84 -1.00
N LEU A 188 4.64 -4.44 -0.01
CA LEU A 188 5.29 -4.91 1.22
C LEU A 188 6.37 -5.97 0.93
N ASP A 189 6.17 -6.85 -0.05
CA ASP A 189 7.12 -7.90 -0.43
C ASP A 189 8.45 -7.35 -0.98
N ALA A 190 8.45 -6.17 -1.63
CA ALA A 190 9.70 -5.52 -2.01
C ALA A 190 10.47 -5.03 -0.79
N PHE A 191 9.77 -4.52 0.23
CA PHE A 191 10.40 -4.17 1.51
C PHE A 191 10.95 -5.40 2.24
N ILE A 192 10.22 -6.52 2.25
CA ILE A 192 10.73 -7.78 2.82
C ILE A 192 11.98 -8.24 2.08
N THR A 193 11.99 -8.16 0.75
CA THR A 193 13.17 -8.47 -0.07
C THR A 193 14.36 -7.58 0.31
N PHE A 194 14.13 -6.28 0.47
CA PHE A 194 15.15 -5.34 0.94
C PHE A 194 15.68 -5.71 2.33
N ILE A 195 14.80 -6.00 3.30
CA ILE A 195 15.18 -6.41 4.65
C ILE A 195 16.04 -7.68 4.62
N ILE A 196 15.65 -8.68 3.83
CA ILE A 196 16.43 -9.92 3.66
C ILE A 196 17.78 -9.62 3.02
N HIS A 197 17.84 -8.73 2.03
CA HIS A 197 19.09 -8.31 1.38
C HIS A 197 20.03 -7.61 2.37
N GLN A 198 19.51 -6.66 3.16
CA GLN A 198 20.28 -5.98 4.20
C GLN A 198 20.80 -6.96 5.26
N ALA A 199 19.95 -7.88 5.72
CA ALA A 199 20.34 -8.93 6.66
C ALA A 199 21.41 -9.88 6.13
N LYS A 200 21.56 -10.02 4.80
CA LYS A 200 22.59 -10.87 4.18
C LYS A 200 23.93 -10.14 3.96
N ASN A 201 23.90 -8.83 3.69
CA ASN A 201 25.03 -8.12 3.11
C ASN A 201 25.63 -7.00 3.99
N ASP A 202 24.95 -6.53 5.04
CA ASP A 202 25.45 -5.45 5.91
C ASP A 202 26.07 -6.01 7.22
N VAL A 203 27.36 -5.74 7.44
CA VAL A 203 28.21 -6.36 8.48
C VAL A 203 27.94 -5.78 9.89
N ILE A 204 27.48 -4.53 10.00
CA ILE A 204 27.32 -3.84 11.30
C ILE A 204 25.90 -4.04 11.89
N SER A 205 24.89 -4.27 11.05
CA SER A 205 23.48 -4.50 11.42
C SER A 205 23.10 -6.00 11.52
N PHE A 206 24.05 -6.89 11.19
CA PHE A 206 23.86 -8.32 10.91
C PHE A 206 23.26 -9.14 12.06
N ASN A 207 23.88 -9.12 13.24
CA ASN A 207 23.50 -10.00 14.35
C ASN A 207 22.09 -9.72 14.88
N PHE A 208 21.69 -8.45 14.86
CA PHE A 208 20.39 -8.03 15.35
C PHE A 208 19.27 -8.45 14.38
N LEU A 209 19.38 -8.03 13.12
CA LEU A 209 18.33 -8.28 12.13
C LEU A 209 18.21 -9.78 11.84
N GLU A 210 19.33 -10.50 11.73
CA GLU A 210 19.30 -11.97 11.60
C GLU A 210 18.65 -12.63 12.83
N GLY A 211 19.01 -12.22 14.05
CA GLY A 211 18.43 -12.76 15.28
C GLY A 211 16.92 -12.52 15.38
N PHE A 212 16.47 -11.34 14.94
CA PHE A 212 15.05 -11.01 14.86
C PHE A 212 14.32 -11.86 13.81
N LEU A 213 14.86 -11.95 12.59
CA LEU A 213 14.25 -12.70 11.50
C LEU A 213 14.24 -14.21 11.76
N SER A 214 15.22 -14.74 12.49
CA SER A 214 15.29 -16.16 12.85
C SER A 214 14.18 -16.61 13.81
N GLN A 215 13.51 -15.67 14.48
CA GLN A 215 12.37 -15.93 15.36
C GLN A 215 11.01 -15.64 14.70
N ALA A 216 11.02 -15.13 13.46
CA ALA A 216 9.82 -14.78 12.73
C ALA A 216 9.13 -16.02 12.15
N GLN A 217 7.79 -16.00 12.12
CA GLN A 217 7.07 -17.00 11.34
C GLN A 217 7.10 -16.59 9.87
N CYS A 218 7.67 -17.44 9.03
CA CYS A 218 7.94 -17.12 7.64
C CYS A 218 7.02 -17.89 6.70
N ARG A 219 6.63 -17.25 5.59
CA ARG A 219 5.97 -17.92 4.47
C ARG A 219 6.72 -17.63 3.18
N LYS A 220 7.00 -18.67 2.41
CA LYS A 220 7.57 -18.55 1.06
C LYS A 220 6.49 -18.63 -0.01
N LEU A 221 6.74 -17.97 -1.12
CA LEU A 221 5.90 -18.06 -2.32
C LEU A 221 6.26 -19.34 -3.09
N ASN A 222 5.28 -20.22 -3.31
CA ASN A 222 5.44 -21.43 -4.10
C ASN A 222 4.38 -21.46 -5.20
N GLY A 223 4.72 -20.92 -6.37
CA GLY A 223 3.74 -20.58 -7.41
C GLY A 223 2.79 -19.48 -6.92
N GLU A 224 1.50 -19.80 -6.79
CA GLU A 224 0.45 -18.86 -6.33
C GLU A 224 0.05 -19.05 -4.86
N VAL A 225 0.76 -19.91 -4.12
CA VAL A 225 0.39 -20.33 -2.76
C VAL A 225 1.51 -19.98 -1.78
N LEU A 226 1.12 -19.49 -0.60
CA LEU A 226 2.04 -19.30 0.52
C LEU A 226 2.12 -20.59 1.34
N SER A 227 3.33 -21.13 1.46
CA SER A 227 3.62 -22.24 2.37
C SER A 227 4.52 -21.78 3.51
N PHE A 228 4.39 -22.43 4.66
CA PHE A 228 5.30 -22.21 5.78
C PHE A 228 6.75 -22.55 5.38
N THR A 229 7.69 -21.78 5.90
CA THR A 229 9.13 -22.07 5.81
C THR A 229 9.78 -21.74 7.16
N SER A 230 10.78 -22.52 7.55
CA SER A 230 11.66 -22.18 8.69
C SER A 230 12.77 -21.20 8.29
N GLU A 231 13.07 -21.10 6.99
CA GLU A 231 14.15 -20.26 6.48
C GLU A 231 13.66 -18.84 6.21
N TRP A 232 14.05 -17.89 7.06
CA TRP A 232 13.73 -16.47 6.88
C TRP A 232 14.31 -15.89 5.58
N ARG A 233 15.40 -16.48 5.08
CA ARG A 233 16.07 -16.08 3.84
C ARG A 233 15.24 -16.34 2.58
N ASP A 234 14.25 -17.22 2.68
CA ASP A 234 13.31 -17.60 1.63
C ASP A 234 11.92 -16.96 1.83
N ALA A 235 11.77 -16.11 2.86
CA ALA A 235 10.49 -15.52 3.19
C ALA A 235 10.03 -14.57 2.08
N PHE A 236 8.80 -14.77 1.61
CA PHE A 236 8.07 -13.77 0.82
C PHE A 236 7.38 -12.76 1.74
N ILE A 237 6.88 -13.24 2.89
CA ILE A 237 6.33 -12.43 3.97
C ILE A 237 6.61 -13.08 5.33
N PHE A 238 6.64 -12.27 6.38
CA PHE A 238 6.59 -12.74 7.77
C PHE A 238 5.16 -12.69 8.32
N ASP A 239 4.97 -13.08 9.58
CA ASP A 239 3.73 -12.80 10.30
C ASP A 239 3.45 -11.29 10.39
N ASN A 240 2.18 -10.95 10.61
CA ASN A 240 1.71 -9.56 10.59
C ASN A 240 2.48 -8.67 11.57
N PHE A 241 2.81 -9.17 12.76
CA PHE A 241 3.48 -8.36 13.78
C PHE A 241 4.94 -8.11 13.43
N THR A 242 5.64 -9.13 12.94
CA THR A 242 7.01 -9.00 12.44
C THR A 242 7.07 -8.02 11.27
N ASN A 243 6.18 -8.12 10.28
CA ASN A 243 6.16 -7.20 9.13
C ASN A 243 5.99 -5.74 9.60
N ILE A 244 5.04 -5.47 10.51
CA ILE A 244 4.79 -4.11 11.03
C ILE A 244 5.98 -3.63 11.87
N ALA A 245 6.57 -4.49 12.71
CA ALA A 245 7.72 -4.13 13.54
C ALA A 245 8.93 -3.73 12.68
N LEU A 246 9.20 -4.43 11.58
CA LEU A 246 10.30 -4.09 10.65
C LEU A 246 10.14 -2.69 10.04
N LEU A 247 8.91 -2.23 9.80
CA LEU A 247 8.68 -0.88 9.26
C LEU A 247 9.11 0.22 10.23
N ASN A 248 9.30 -0.11 11.50
CA ASN A 248 9.87 0.80 12.48
C ASN A 248 11.36 1.08 12.24
N PHE A 249 12.02 0.54 11.20
CA PHE A 249 13.36 1.02 10.80
C PHE A 249 13.33 2.41 10.16
N PHE A 250 12.16 2.92 9.75
CA PHE A 250 12.00 4.26 9.16
C PHE A 250 11.85 5.39 10.21
N GLN A 251 12.41 5.22 11.41
CA GLN A 251 12.17 6.15 12.52
C GLN A 251 12.56 7.60 12.22
N PRO A 252 11.87 8.57 12.85
CA PRO A 252 10.67 8.39 13.67
C PRO A 252 9.45 8.05 12.79
N ALA A 253 8.66 7.07 13.22
CA ALA A 253 7.56 6.51 12.44
C ALA A 253 6.27 6.38 13.27
N ALA A 254 5.17 6.82 12.68
CA ALA A 254 3.83 6.71 13.23
C ALA A 254 2.94 5.91 12.28
N PHE A 255 2.32 4.87 12.79
CA PHE A 255 1.48 3.97 12.02
C PHE A 255 0.04 4.41 12.13
N VAL A 256 -0.60 4.61 10.99
CA VAL A 256 -1.98 5.13 10.94
C VAL A 256 -2.92 4.01 10.55
N GLY A 257 -3.88 3.72 11.43
CA GLY A 257 -4.82 2.61 11.28
C GLY A 257 -6.14 2.84 11.98
N GLY A 258 -7.06 1.88 11.83
CA GLY A 258 -8.32 1.86 12.58
C GLY A 258 -8.16 1.17 13.95
N THR A 259 -9.23 1.17 14.75
CA THR A 259 -9.28 0.56 16.10
C THR A 259 -8.82 -0.90 16.16
N LYS A 260 -9.01 -1.67 15.07
CA LYS A 260 -8.52 -3.06 15.00
C LYS A 260 -7.01 -3.14 15.20
N MET A 261 -6.25 -2.17 14.69
CA MET A 261 -4.79 -2.12 14.80
C MET A 261 -4.33 -1.88 16.23
N ASP A 262 -5.06 -1.03 16.95
CA ASP A 262 -4.81 -0.72 18.35
C ASP A 262 -4.91 -1.97 19.25
N ASN A 263 -5.92 -2.81 19.01
CA ASN A 263 -6.15 -4.04 19.77
C ASN A 263 -4.96 -5.01 19.76
N TYR A 264 -4.14 -5.03 18.70
CA TYR A 264 -2.97 -5.92 18.60
C TYR A 264 -1.63 -5.16 18.68
N TRP A 265 -1.64 -3.86 18.95
CA TRP A 265 -0.42 -3.04 18.93
C TRP A 265 0.63 -3.52 19.94
N HIS A 266 0.18 -4.00 21.12
CA HIS A 266 1.05 -4.58 22.14
C HIS A 266 1.94 -5.71 21.58
N GLN A 267 1.45 -6.54 20.65
CA GLN A 267 2.23 -7.63 20.04
C GLN A 267 3.30 -7.09 19.09
N VAL A 268 3.03 -5.99 18.40
CA VAL A 268 4.03 -5.28 17.56
C VAL A 268 5.13 -4.73 18.45
N ILE A 269 4.77 -4.11 19.57
CA ILE A 269 5.72 -3.60 20.56
C ILE A 269 6.57 -4.73 21.15
N GLU A 270 5.95 -5.85 21.52
CA GLU A 270 6.68 -7.02 22.03
C GLU A 270 7.67 -7.57 21.01
N LYS A 271 7.25 -7.73 19.74
CA LYS A 271 8.16 -8.14 18.66
C LYS A 271 9.32 -7.16 18.51
N TRP A 272 9.04 -5.86 18.48
CA TRP A 272 10.09 -4.85 18.39
C TRP A 272 11.04 -4.87 19.59
N LYS A 273 10.54 -5.08 20.82
CA LYS A 273 11.36 -5.17 22.03
C LYS A 273 12.23 -6.43 22.08
N MET A 274 11.70 -7.57 21.64
CA MET A 274 12.49 -8.81 21.49
C MET A 274 13.66 -8.62 20.51
N ALA A 275 13.50 -7.66 19.60
CA ALA A 275 14.49 -7.29 18.62
C ALA A 275 15.65 -6.50 19.28
N LEU A 276 15.35 -5.52 20.12
CA LEU A 276 16.36 -4.58 20.65
C LEU A 276 17.55 -5.31 21.31
N PRO A 277 18.80 -5.06 20.86
CA PRO A 277 19.97 -5.58 21.54
C PRO A 277 19.95 -5.10 22.99
N ASN A 278 20.21 -5.99 23.97
CA ASN A 278 20.36 -5.63 25.38
C ASN A 278 21.50 -4.60 25.64
N GLN A 279 22.23 -4.18 24.60
CA GLN A 279 23.38 -3.27 24.63
C GLN A 279 23.50 -2.40 23.35
N SER A 280 22.39 -1.99 22.70
CA SER A 280 22.54 -1.04 21.58
C SER A 280 22.84 0.37 22.08
N GLU A 281 23.91 0.98 21.59
CA GLU A 281 24.20 2.42 21.81
C GLU A 281 23.13 3.34 21.17
N PHE A 282 22.27 2.79 20.32
CA PHE A 282 21.15 3.49 19.71
C PHE A 282 19.85 3.20 20.46
N GLU A 283 19.20 4.25 20.95
CA GLU A 283 17.87 4.18 21.53
C GLU A 283 16.83 4.20 20.40
N PHE A 284 16.26 3.03 20.10
CA PHE A 284 15.17 2.96 19.14
C PHE A 284 13.87 3.35 19.83
N SER A 285 13.14 4.29 19.24
CA SER A 285 11.82 4.67 19.74
C SER A 285 10.84 3.50 19.58
N LEU A 286 9.82 3.45 20.42
CA LEU A 286 8.71 2.53 20.18
C LEU A 286 7.88 3.04 19.00
N PRO A 287 7.39 2.15 18.12
CA PRO A 287 6.52 2.57 17.03
C PRO A 287 5.23 3.17 17.61
N ALA A 288 4.85 4.36 17.14
CA ALA A 288 3.62 5.01 17.58
C ALA A 288 2.43 4.48 16.77
N ASN A 289 1.30 4.19 17.42
CA ASN A 289 0.03 3.91 16.76
C ASN A 289 -0.86 5.16 16.79
N LEU A 290 -1.23 5.67 15.63
CA LEU A 290 -2.21 6.73 15.48
C LEU A 290 -3.52 6.11 15.02
N VAL A 291 -4.46 6.02 15.95
CA VAL A 291 -5.82 5.61 15.64
C VAL A 291 -6.49 6.76 14.89
N MET A 292 -6.93 6.48 13.66
CA MET A 292 -7.68 7.45 12.87
C MET A 292 -8.95 7.90 13.63
N PRO A 293 -9.31 9.20 13.61
CA PRO A 293 -10.55 9.71 14.17
C PRO A 293 -11.81 9.05 13.58
N ALA A 294 -12.97 9.39 14.14
CA ALA A 294 -14.26 8.85 13.73
C ALA A 294 -14.44 8.91 12.20
N VAL A 295 -14.75 7.74 11.62
CA VAL A 295 -14.82 7.53 10.18
C VAL A 295 -15.82 8.48 9.52
N GLU A 296 -16.93 8.76 10.20
CA GLU A 296 -18.04 9.52 9.65
C GLU A 296 -17.62 10.92 9.19
N GLU A 297 -16.66 11.56 9.85
CA GLU A 297 -16.17 12.90 9.52
C GLU A 297 -15.53 12.93 8.12
N TYR A 298 -14.78 11.90 7.76
CA TYR A 298 -14.13 11.79 6.46
C TYR A 298 -15.06 11.30 5.36
N ILE A 299 -16.14 10.58 5.70
CA ILE A 299 -17.15 10.14 4.74
C ILE A 299 -18.13 11.27 4.42
N SER A 300 -18.45 12.10 5.40
CA SER A 300 -19.57 13.05 5.32
C SER A 300 -19.52 13.98 4.09
N PRO A 301 -18.36 14.52 3.67
CA PRO A 301 -18.28 15.35 2.47
C PRO A 301 -18.53 14.60 1.16
N TYR A 302 -18.39 13.27 1.16
CA TYR A 302 -18.41 12.42 -0.02
C TYR A 302 -19.54 11.40 0.06
N LYS A 303 -20.72 11.77 0.55
CA LYS A 303 -21.86 10.85 0.58
C LYS A 303 -22.34 10.55 -0.85
N PRO A 304 -22.72 9.29 -1.16
CA PRO A 304 -23.33 8.97 -2.43
C PRO A 304 -24.68 9.69 -2.58
N SER A 305 -25.04 10.04 -3.82
CA SER A 305 -26.42 10.44 -4.15
C SER A 305 -27.43 9.33 -3.80
N SER A 306 -28.71 9.68 -3.67
CA SER A 306 -29.79 8.72 -3.35
C SER A 306 -29.80 7.51 -4.30
N ASP A 307 -29.70 7.78 -5.59
CA ASP A 307 -29.79 6.77 -6.64
C ASP A 307 -28.59 5.82 -6.60
N ILE A 308 -27.40 6.35 -6.31
CA ILE A 308 -26.20 5.52 -6.11
C ILE A 308 -26.31 4.74 -4.82
N ALA A 309 -26.75 5.35 -3.71
CA ALA A 309 -26.94 4.67 -2.43
C ALA A 309 -27.86 3.44 -2.57
N GLU A 310 -28.98 3.57 -3.30
CA GLU A 310 -29.88 2.45 -3.59
C GLU A 310 -29.20 1.33 -4.38
N GLN A 311 -28.38 1.69 -5.39
CA GLN A 311 -27.60 0.72 -6.14
C GLN A 311 -26.55 0.00 -5.28
N LEU A 312 -25.85 0.73 -4.40
CA LEU A 312 -24.86 0.15 -3.47
C LEU A 312 -25.51 -0.86 -2.53
N ILE A 313 -26.66 -0.50 -1.96
CA ILE A 313 -27.47 -1.39 -1.10
C ILE A 313 -27.90 -2.63 -1.87
N LYS A 314 -28.48 -2.46 -3.06
CA LYS A 314 -28.93 -3.56 -3.92
C LYS A 314 -27.81 -4.52 -4.30
N ASN A 315 -26.61 -4.00 -4.57
CA ASN A 315 -25.45 -4.79 -4.95
C ASN A 315 -24.62 -5.29 -3.76
N ASN A 316 -24.96 -4.90 -2.53
CA ASN A 316 -24.21 -5.16 -1.30
C ASN A 316 -22.71 -4.84 -1.49
N ILE A 317 -22.42 -3.61 -1.91
CA ILE A 317 -21.05 -3.09 -2.04
C ILE A 317 -20.90 -1.76 -1.28
N PRO A 318 -19.74 -1.50 -0.66
CA PRO A 318 -19.48 -0.20 -0.05
C PRO A 318 -19.24 0.88 -1.11
N TYR A 319 -19.38 2.14 -0.70
CA TYR A 319 -18.99 3.28 -1.53
C TYR A 319 -17.46 3.38 -1.64
N SER A 320 -16.94 3.60 -2.85
CA SER A 320 -15.49 3.70 -3.11
C SER A 320 -15.06 5.12 -3.42
N LEU A 321 -13.77 5.41 -3.19
CA LEU A 321 -13.15 6.67 -3.58
C LEU A 321 -13.30 6.91 -5.09
N THR A 322 -13.19 5.87 -5.94
CA THR A 322 -13.45 6.00 -7.38
C THR A 322 -14.85 6.56 -7.65
N MET A 323 -15.88 6.04 -6.99
CA MET A 323 -17.25 6.50 -7.16
C MET A 323 -17.41 7.94 -6.66
N ALA A 324 -16.79 8.28 -5.53
CA ALA A 324 -16.77 9.63 -4.99
C ALA A 324 -16.13 10.63 -5.96
N ILE A 325 -14.99 10.27 -6.54
CA ILE A 325 -14.31 11.07 -7.56
C ILE A 325 -15.24 11.34 -8.76
N GLN A 326 -16.00 10.33 -9.17
CA GLN A 326 -16.88 10.42 -10.33
C GLN A 326 -18.16 11.22 -10.06
N GLU A 327 -18.75 11.11 -8.87
CA GLU A 327 -19.96 11.86 -8.50
C GLU A 327 -19.68 13.32 -8.13
N HIS A 328 -18.61 13.57 -7.37
CA HIS A 328 -18.32 14.89 -6.80
C HIS A 328 -17.30 15.70 -7.61
N ASP A 329 -16.94 15.19 -8.80
CA ASP A 329 -15.94 15.78 -9.70
C ASP A 329 -14.62 16.13 -8.99
N LEU A 330 -14.14 15.22 -8.14
CA LEU A 330 -12.98 15.47 -7.28
C LEU A 330 -11.64 15.51 -8.02
N PHE A 331 -11.63 15.35 -9.34
CA PHE A 331 -10.39 15.50 -10.11
C PHE A 331 -9.87 16.90 -9.87
N SER A 332 -8.79 16.99 -9.09
CA SER A 332 -8.16 18.24 -8.77
C SER A 332 -7.86 18.99 -10.07
N ASN A 333 -8.52 20.15 -10.24
CA ASN A 333 -8.03 21.19 -11.14
C ASN A 333 -6.70 21.65 -10.55
N HIS A 334 -5.61 20.94 -10.84
CA HIS A 334 -4.27 21.37 -10.50
C HIS A 334 -4.00 22.66 -11.27
N LYS A 335 -4.25 23.79 -10.60
CA LYS A 335 -3.66 25.09 -10.92
C LYS A 335 -2.32 25.20 -10.20
#